data_AF-A0A523SUD3-F1
#
_entry.id   AF-A0A523SUD3-F1
#
_cell.length_a   1.000
_cell.length_b   1.000
_cell.length_c   1.000
_cell.angle_alpha   90.00
_cell.angle_beta   90.00
_cell.angle_gamma   90.00
#
_symmetry.space_group_name_H-M   'P 1'
#
loop_
_entity.id
_entity.type
_entity.pdbx_description
1 polymer ?
#
loop_
_entity_poly.entity_id
_entity_poly.type
_entity_poly.pdbx_seq_one_letter_code
_entity_poly.pdbx_strand_id
1 'polypeptide(L)'
;MKRIFTLPIFQSSNLLILTLLIPAALSAAPVLVEAYQEGTITLPSDKIDTVTVVELSFSVDTSCYVQFTAGEIFQLARLWLNLNGDDLHPCTREGGLGQTHSGLISYSYLLSSGNHSVTLKMAPLLIGYGANCQKAYLQALIFLPDTATAIAEQPTSDAEPRGNTPSLISSGPYVNIAGATELVDASGRVIENAIEDDKVYLSNLPTGTYFARNADRTVVKIVKVE
;
A
#
# COMPACT_ATOMS: atom_id res chain seq x y z
N MET A 1 -69.83 -0.76 -11.27
CA MET A 1 -69.16 -1.60 -10.24
C MET A 1 -67.74 -1.84 -10.72
N LYS A 2 -66.72 -1.10 -10.24
CA LYS A 2 -65.79 -1.48 -9.16
C LYS A 2 -65.43 -2.97 -9.14
N ARG A 3 -64.22 -3.32 -9.58
CA ARG A 3 -63.08 -3.59 -8.68
C ARG A 3 -61.76 -3.53 -9.46
N ILE A 4 -60.94 -2.56 -9.04
CA ILE A 4 -59.53 -2.40 -9.32
C ILE A 4 -58.80 -3.39 -8.40
N PHE A 5 -57.87 -4.17 -8.92
CA PHE A 5 -56.83 -4.81 -8.12
C PHE A 5 -55.49 -4.12 -8.41
N THR A 6 -55.03 -3.44 -7.37
CA THR A 6 -53.76 -2.75 -7.21
C THR A 6 -52.58 -3.73 -7.18
N LEU A 7 -51.57 -3.47 -8.00
CA LEU A 7 -50.23 -4.02 -7.83
C LEU A 7 -49.54 -3.31 -6.66
N PRO A 8 -48.86 -4.02 -5.74
CA PRO A 8 -48.10 -3.37 -4.69
C PRO A 8 -46.85 -2.71 -5.27
N ILE A 9 -46.85 -1.38 -5.21
CA ILE A 9 -45.65 -0.54 -5.24
C ILE A 9 -44.90 -0.81 -3.94
N PHE A 10 -43.75 -1.47 -4.01
CA PHE A 10 -42.77 -1.39 -2.92
C PHE A 10 -41.79 -0.28 -3.25
N GLN A 11 -42.04 0.88 -2.64
CA GLN A 11 -41.01 1.87 -2.35
C GLN A 11 -40.09 1.28 -1.28
N SER A 12 -38.81 1.16 -1.59
CA SER A 12 -37.75 1.28 -0.58
C SER A 12 -36.86 2.44 -1.00
N SER A 13 -37.18 3.58 -0.42
CA SER A 13 -36.32 4.75 -0.29
C SER A 13 -34.98 4.32 0.28
N ASN A 14 -33.91 4.39 -0.51
CA ASN A 14 -32.55 4.49 0.02
C ASN A 14 -31.79 5.46 -0.88
N LEU A 15 -31.98 6.73 -0.52
CA LEU A 15 -30.98 7.78 -0.48
C LEU A 15 -29.69 7.41 -1.24
N LEU A 16 -29.63 7.82 -2.50
CA LEU A 16 -28.37 7.95 -3.23
C LEU A 16 -27.62 9.08 -2.51
N ILE A 17 -26.88 8.73 -1.45
CA ILE A 17 -25.87 9.62 -0.88
C ILE A 17 -24.80 9.71 -1.97
N LEU A 18 -24.97 10.69 -2.85
CA LEU A 18 -23.90 11.26 -3.63
C LEU A 18 -22.96 11.88 -2.60
N THR A 19 -22.04 11.09 -2.08
CA THR A 19 -20.99 11.59 -1.19
C THR A 19 -20.25 12.62 -2.01
N LEU A 20 -20.45 13.90 -1.68
CA LEU A 20 -19.59 14.98 -2.16
C LEU A 20 -18.17 14.53 -1.85
N LEU A 21 -17.40 14.28 -2.90
CA LEU A 21 -15.95 14.45 -2.86
C LEU A 21 -15.76 15.91 -2.43
N ILE A 22 -15.58 16.12 -1.13
CA ILE A 22 -15.00 17.35 -0.62
C ILE A 22 -13.69 17.46 -1.40
N PRO A 23 -13.47 18.54 -2.16
CA PRO A 23 -12.13 18.87 -2.60
C PRO A 23 -11.40 19.30 -1.32
N ALA A 24 -11.02 18.32 -0.50
CA ALA A 24 -9.88 18.50 0.37
C ALA A 24 -8.77 18.81 -0.60
N ALA A 25 -8.13 19.96 -0.42
CA ALA A 25 -6.90 20.26 -1.11
C ALA A 25 -6.02 18.99 -0.98
N LEU A 26 -5.74 18.37 -2.12
CA LEU A 26 -4.78 17.29 -2.31
C LEU A 26 -3.63 17.98 -3.05
N SER A 27 -2.92 18.85 -2.35
CA SER A 27 -1.68 19.50 -2.78
C SER A 27 -0.44 18.73 -2.32
N ALA A 28 -0.58 17.67 -1.53
CA ALA A 28 0.46 16.67 -1.30
C ALA A 28 0.34 15.56 -2.36
N ALA A 29 1.23 15.65 -3.34
CA ALA A 29 1.61 14.61 -4.29
C ALA A 29 1.43 13.18 -3.73
N PRO A 30 0.55 12.33 -4.31
CA PRO A 30 0.42 10.95 -3.86
C PRO A 30 1.75 10.20 -4.01
N VAL A 31 1.97 9.22 -3.14
CA VAL A 31 3.18 8.39 -3.17
C VAL A 31 2.79 6.98 -3.56
N LEU A 32 3.37 6.49 -4.66
CA LEU A 32 3.25 5.09 -5.06
C LEU A 32 4.48 4.31 -4.59
N VAL A 33 4.22 3.25 -3.84
CA VAL A 33 5.23 2.30 -3.38
C VAL A 33 4.92 0.93 -3.96
N GLU A 34 5.91 0.26 -4.54
CA GLU A 34 5.73 -1.00 -5.26
C GLU A 34 6.70 -2.07 -4.74
N ALA A 35 6.18 -3.25 -4.43
CA ALA A 35 6.92 -4.46 -4.12
C ALA A 35 6.60 -5.56 -5.12
N TYR A 36 7.62 -6.34 -5.49
CA TYR A 36 7.52 -7.38 -6.51
C TYR A 36 8.11 -8.68 -5.97
N GLN A 37 7.46 -9.80 -6.29
CA GLN A 37 8.02 -11.13 -6.07
C GLN A 37 8.55 -11.70 -7.38
N GLU A 38 9.84 -12.02 -7.38
CA GLU A 38 10.49 -12.71 -8.49
C GLU A 38 10.38 -14.23 -8.35
N GLY A 39 10.14 -14.92 -9.47
CA GLY A 39 10.04 -16.38 -9.53
C GLY A 39 8.62 -16.92 -9.30
N THR A 40 8.53 -18.20 -8.95
CA THR A 40 7.27 -18.90 -8.70
C THR A 40 7.25 -19.42 -7.26
N ILE A 41 6.22 -19.02 -6.50
CA ILE A 41 5.92 -19.61 -5.20
C ILE A 41 5.04 -20.83 -5.44
N THR A 42 5.43 -21.97 -4.88
CA THR A 42 4.67 -23.22 -4.97
C THR A 42 4.37 -23.75 -3.58
N LEU A 43 3.09 -23.98 -3.29
CA LEU A 43 2.64 -24.73 -2.13
C LEU A 43 2.45 -26.19 -2.54
N PRO A 44 3.13 -27.14 -1.87
CA PRO A 44 2.98 -28.55 -2.19
C PRO A 44 1.60 -29.05 -1.72
N SER A 45 1.11 -30.10 -2.39
CA SER A 45 -0.24 -30.66 -2.20
C SER A 45 -0.52 -31.26 -0.83
N ASP A 46 0.53 -31.56 -0.07
CA ASP A 46 0.47 -32.18 1.26
C ASP A 46 0.42 -31.17 2.41
N LYS A 47 0.45 -29.86 2.11
CA LYS A 47 0.43 -28.80 3.12
C LYS A 47 -0.80 -27.91 3.00
N ILE A 48 -1.57 -27.84 4.08
CA ILE A 48 -2.53 -26.75 4.28
C ILE A 48 -1.76 -25.63 4.96
N ASP A 49 -1.14 -24.78 4.14
CA ASP A 49 -0.34 -23.66 4.63
C ASP A 49 -0.84 -22.36 4.01
N THR A 50 -0.62 -21.27 4.71
CA THR A 50 -0.83 -19.91 4.22
C THR A 50 0.52 -19.22 4.17
N VAL A 51 0.91 -18.76 2.98
CA VAL A 51 2.20 -18.08 2.78
C VAL A 51 2.00 -16.62 2.44
N THR A 52 2.96 -15.80 2.85
CA THR A 52 3.14 -14.45 2.30
C THR A 52 3.76 -14.56 0.92
N VAL A 53 3.09 -13.99 -0.08
CA VAL A 53 3.56 -13.93 -1.47
C VAL A 53 4.45 -12.70 -1.68
N VAL A 54 3.93 -11.53 -1.29
CA VAL A 54 4.64 -10.24 -1.30
C VAL A 54 4.27 -9.51 -0.02
N GLU A 55 5.22 -8.77 0.54
CA GLU A 55 5.02 -7.88 1.68
C GLU A 55 5.51 -6.47 1.32
N LEU A 56 4.78 -5.48 1.81
CA LEU A 56 5.16 -4.08 1.76
C LEU A 56 4.97 -3.47 3.15
N SER A 57 6.03 -2.87 3.69
CA SER A 57 6.00 -2.15 4.96
C SER A 57 6.29 -0.66 4.76
N PHE A 58 5.45 0.19 5.33
CA PHE A 58 5.59 1.64 5.25
C PHE A 58 5.01 2.31 6.49
N SER A 59 5.26 3.60 6.65
CA SER A 59 4.69 4.38 7.74
C SER A 59 4.13 5.71 7.22
N VAL A 60 3.13 6.20 7.93
CA VAL A 60 2.52 7.49 7.66
C VAL A 60 2.38 8.27 8.96
N ASP A 61 2.77 9.53 8.97
CA ASP A 61 2.76 10.36 10.18
C ASP A 61 1.36 10.85 10.56
N THR A 62 0.44 10.80 9.60
CA THR A 62 -0.94 11.28 9.73
C THR A 62 -1.87 10.29 9.05
N SER A 63 -3.14 10.28 9.49
CA SER A 63 -4.13 9.40 8.91
C SER A 63 -4.38 9.78 7.45
N CYS A 64 -4.39 8.79 6.57
CA CYS A 64 -4.45 9.00 5.13
C CYS A 64 -5.26 7.92 4.44
N TYR A 65 -5.75 8.20 3.24
CA TYR A 65 -6.30 7.16 2.37
C TYR A 65 -5.16 6.46 1.64
N VAL A 66 -5.32 5.15 1.45
CA VAL A 66 -4.43 4.36 0.60
C VAL A 66 -5.26 3.52 -0.34
N GLN A 67 -4.78 3.36 -1.57
CA GLN A 67 -5.26 2.34 -2.48
C GLN A 67 -4.21 1.24 -2.61
N PHE A 68 -4.55 0.05 -2.16
CA PHE A 68 -3.76 -1.14 -2.39
C PHE A 68 -4.16 -1.77 -3.71
N THR A 69 -3.17 -2.16 -4.50
CA THR A 69 -3.35 -2.95 -5.71
C THR A 69 -2.39 -4.13 -5.67
N ALA A 70 -2.92 -5.35 -5.77
CA ALA A 70 -2.11 -6.54 -5.98
C ALA A 70 -2.52 -7.20 -7.28
N GLY A 71 -1.54 -7.68 -8.04
CA GLY A 71 -1.82 -8.47 -9.23
C GLY A 71 -0.87 -9.65 -9.33
N GLU A 72 -1.36 -10.71 -9.95
CA GLU A 72 -0.71 -12.00 -9.92
C GLU A 72 -1.05 -12.88 -11.13
N ILE A 73 -0.25 -13.91 -11.32
CA ILE A 73 -0.60 -15.08 -12.13
C ILE A 73 -0.60 -16.30 -11.21
N PHE A 74 -1.71 -17.02 -11.11
CA PHE A 74 -1.87 -18.09 -10.12
C PHE A 74 -2.69 -19.28 -10.63
N GLN A 75 -2.58 -20.40 -9.91
CA GLN A 75 -3.35 -21.61 -10.16
C GLN A 75 -3.70 -22.29 -8.84
N LEU A 76 -4.96 -22.74 -8.73
CA LEU A 76 -5.49 -23.51 -7.59
C LEU A 76 -5.25 -22.82 -6.24
N ALA A 77 -5.30 -21.50 -6.23
CA ALA A 77 -4.98 -20.69 -5.08
C ALA A 77 -6.12 -19.74 -4.72
N ARG A 78 -6.20 -19.40 -3.45
CA ARG A 78 -6.93 -18.25 -2.92
C ARG A 78 -5.90 -17.20 -2.54
N LEU A 79 -6.08 -15.97 -3.01
CA LEU A 79 -5.25 -14.83 -2.63
C LEU A 79 -6.08 -13.71 -2.00
N TRP A 80 -5.49 -13.02 -1.04
CA TRP A 80 -6.12 -11.90 -0.34
C TRP A 80 -5.08 -10.97 0.26
N LEU A 81 -5.48 -9.74 0.55
CA LEU A 81 -4.64 -8.79 1.26
C LEU A 81 -4.82 -8.97 2.76
N ASN A 82 -3.74 -8.81 3.50
CA ASN A 82 -3.75 -8.75 4.96
C ASN A 82 -2.99 -7.48 5.38
N LEU A 83 -3.60 -6.64 6.20
CA LEU A 83 -3.07 -5.38 6.69
C LEU A 83 -2.91 -5.45 8.21
N ASN A 84 -1.67 -5.32 8.70
CA ASN A 84 -1.34 -5.35 10.13
C ASN A 84 -1.82 -6.62 10.86
N GLY A 85 -1.92 -7.73 10.15
CA GLY A 85 -2.44 -9.00 10.70
C GLY A 85 -3.93 -9.24 10.40
N ASP A 86 -4.68 -8.23 9.97
CA ASP A 86 -6.11 -8.35 9.68
C ASP A 86 -6.36 -8.62 8.18
N ASP A 87 -7.19 -9.62 7.89
CA ASP A 87 -7.58 -9.95 6.52
C ASP A 87 -8.49 -8.87 5.92
N LEU A 88 -8.09 -8.34 4.77
CA LEU A 88 -8.89 -7.42 3.98
C LEU A 88 -9.72 -8.19 2.95
N HIS A 89 -10.97 -7.75 2.79
CA HIS A 89 -11.84 -8.17 1.71
C HIS A 89 -11.87 -7.07 0.65
N PRO A 90 -11.65 -7.35 -0.66
CA PRO A 90 -11.94 -8.62 -1.33
C PRO A 90 -10.75 -9.59 -1.45
N CYS A 91 -11.06 -10.84 -1.80
CA CYS A 91 -10.09 -11.89 -2.12
C CYS A 91 -10.33 -12.44 -3.54
N THR A 92 -9.27 -12.81 -4.25
CA THR A 92 -9.35 -13.56 -5.53
C THR A 92 -9.34 -15.06 -5.23
N ARG A 93 -10.20 -15.81 -5.93
CA ARG A 93 -10.31 -17.28 -5.82
C ARG A 93 -10.57 -17.82 -7.21
N GLU A 94 -9.67 -18.65 -7.73
CA GLU A 94 -9.91 -19.36 -8.98
C GLU A 94 -9.42 -20.79 -8.93
N GLY A 95 -10.23 -21.68 -9.50
CA GLY A 95 -10.05 -23.12 -9.45
C GLY A 95 -10.22 -23.75 -10.81
N GLY A 96 -9.15 -24.35 -11.33
CA GLY A 96 -9.15 -25.12 -12.57
C GLY A 96 -7.88 -25.95 -12.68
N LEU A 97 -8.03 -27.27 -12.83
CA LEU A 97 -6.87 -28.14 -13.02
C LEU A 97 -6.21 -27.82 -14.36
N GLY A 98 -4.92 -27.51 -14.34
CA GLY A 98 -4.15 -27.20 -15.55
C GLY A 98 -4.41 -25.82 -16.15
N GLN A 99 -5.23 -24.97 -15.53
CA GLN A 99 -5.44 -23.58 -15.95
C GLN A 99 -4.69 -22.62 -15.04
N THR A 100 -4.13 -21.58 -15.65
CA THR A 100 -3.47 -20.47 -14.97
C THR A 100 -4.30 -19.22 -15.20
N HIS A 101 -4.54 -18.47 -14.13
CA HIS A 101 -5.38 -17.28 -14.12
C HIS A 101 -4.55 -16.04 -13.82
N SER A 102 -5.00 -14.88 -14.27
CA SER A 102 -4.49 -13.60 -13.82
C SER A 102 -5.49 -12.96 -12.86
N GLY A 103 -5.00 -12.53 -11.71
CA GLY A 103 -5.79 -11.86 -10.68
C GLY A 103 -5.40 -10.41 -10.53
N LEU A 104 -6.37 -9.59 -10.11
CA LEU A 104 -6.18 -8.21 -9.69
C LEU A 104 -7.07 -7.97 -8.46
N ILE A 105 -6.47 -7.55 -7.36
CA ILE A 105 -7.13 -7.08 -6.15
C ILE A 105 -6.88 -5.58 -6.07
N SER A 106 -7.95 -4.78 -5.95
CA SER A 106 -7.82 -3.36 -5.63
C SER A 106 -8.72 -3.01 -4.45
N TYR A 107 -8.18 -2.32 -3.47
CA TYR A 107 -8.86 -2.03 -2.22
C TYR A 107 -8.43 -0.68 -1.65
N SER A 108 -9.39 0.19 -1.37
CA SER A 108 -9.15 1.47 -0.72
C SER A 108 -9.42 1.38 0.77
N TYR A 109 -8.52 1.93 1.57
CA TYR A 109 -8.59 1.86 3.03
C TYR A 109 -8.18 3.19 3.68
N LEU A 110 -8.78 3.51 4.83
CA LEU A 110 -8.35 4.63 5.66
C LEU A 110 -7.34 4.12 6.69
N LEU A 111 -6.09 4.57 6.59
CA LEU A 111 -5.05 4.25 7.55
C LEU A 111 -4.98 5.30 8.65
N SER A 112 -4.76 4.84 9.88
CA SER A 112 -4.33 5.70 10.98
C SER A 112 -2.88 6.14 10.77
N SER A 113 -2.36 7.06 11.59
CA SER A 113 -0.91 7.25 11.64
C SER A 113 -0.21 6.02 12.23
N GLY A 114 1.07 5.83 11.89
CA GLY A 114 1.92 4.77 12.41
C GLY A 114 2.54 3.88 11.33
N ASN A 115 3.07 2.73 11.78
CA ASN A 115 3.64 1.71 10.91
C ASN A 115 2.55 0.78 10.40
N HIS A 116 2.67 0.42 9.13
CA HIS A 116 1.78 -0.52 8.47
C HIS A 116 2.57 -1.56 7.69
N SER A 117 2.13 -2.81 7.76
CA SER A 117 2.56 -3.89 6.88
C SER A 117 1.34 -4.43 6.15
N VAL A 118 1.41 -4.42 4.83
CA VAL A 118 0.43 -5.03 3.95
C VAL A 118 1.08 -6.22 3.24
N THR A 119 0.38 -7.34 3.24
CA THR A 119 0.85 -8.58 2.63
C THR A 119 -0.19 -9.13 1.67
N LEU A 120 0.27 -9.63 0.52
CA LEU A 120 -0.52 -10.53 -0.31
C LEU A 120 -0.32 -11.94 0.23
N LYS A 121 -1.39 -12.56 0.71
CA LYS A 121 -1.38 -13.94 1.22
C LYS A 121 -1.87 -14.90 0.14
N MET A 122 -1.38 -16.13 0.20
CA MET A 122 -1.84 -17.24 -0.64
C MET A 122 -2.06 -18.49 0.21
N ALA A 123 -3.16 -19.20 -0.08
CA ALA A 123 -3.43 -20.54 0.42
C ALA A 123 -3.95 -21.43 -0.72
N PRO A 124 -3.81 -22.77 -0.62
CA PRO A 124 -4.38 -23.66 -1.61
C PRO A 124 -5.91 -23.58 -1.60
N LEU A 125 -6.53 -23.56 -2.79
CA LEU A 125 -7.97 -23.54 -2.93
C LEU A 125 -8.59 -24.93 -2.66
N LEU A 126 -7.87 -25.99 -3.05
CA LEU A 126 -8.31 -27.38 -2.94
C LEU A 126 -7.27 -28.20 -2.16
N ILE A 127 -7.74 -28.94 -1.15
CA ILE A 127 -6.90 -29.83 -0.35
C ILE A 127 -6.39 -30.98 -1.23
N GLY A 128 -5.12 -31.35 -1.11
CA GLY A 128 -4.50 -32.43 -1.88
C GLY A 128 -3.98 -31.99 -3.25
N TYR A 129 -4.07 -30.70 -3.59
CA TYR A 129 -3.52 -30.14 -4.82
C TYR A 129 -2.51 -29.03 -4.51
N GLY A 130 -1.42 -29.01 -5.29
CA GLY A 130 -0.44 -27.93 -5.18
C GLY A 130 -1.00 -26.63 -5.73
N ALA A 131 -0.63 -25.51 -5.12
CA ALA A 131 -0.99 -24.17 -5.58
C ALA A 131 0.27 -23.43 -6.03
N ASN A 132 0.15 -22.59 -7.06
CA ASN A 132 1.26 -21.76 -7.49
C ASN A 132 0.84 -20.31 -7.73
N CYS A 133 1.79 -19.42 -7.53
CA CYS A 133 1.67 -17.99 -7.81
C CYS A 133 3.00 -17.48 -8.35
N GLN A 134 2.96 -16.60 -9.35
CA GLN A 134 4.12 -16.00 -9.98
C GLN A 134 3.80 -14.59 -10.48
N LYS A 135 4.86 -13.80 -10.69
CA LYS A 135 4.75 -12.40 -11.14
C LYS A 135 3.83 -11.58 -10.23
N ALA A 136 3.83 -11.89 -8.95
CA ALA A 136 3.02 -11.18 -7.98
C ALA A 136 3.63 -9.80 -7.71
N TYR A 137 2.79 -8.79 -7.64
CA TYR A 137 3.16 -7.47 -7.20
C TYR A 137 2.15 -6.92 -6.20
N LEU A 138 2.61 -6.00 -5.36
CA LEU A 138 1.81 -5.28 -4.40
C LEU A 138 2.19 -3.80 -4.46
N GLN A 139 1.20 -2.96 -4.65
CA GLN A 139 1.34 -1.51 -4.75
C GLN A 139 0.49 -0.86 -3.66
N ALA A 140 1.04 0.19 -3.06
CA ALA A 140 0.30 1.11 -2.19
C ALA A 140 0.40 2.51 -2.79
N LEU A 141 -0.73 3.07 -3.22
CA LEU A 141 -0.86 4.47 -3.60
C LEU A 141 -1.40 5.25 -2.40
N ILE A 142 -0.54 6.03 -1.77
CA ILE A 142 -0.79 6.73 -0.51
C ILE A 142 -1.17 8.18 -0.83
N PHE A 143 -2.35 8.58 -0.38
CA PHE A 143 -2.88 9.95 -0.52
C PHE A 143 -2.61 10.72 0.77
N LEU A 144 -1.45 11.37 0.85
CA LEU A 144 -1.07 12.17 2.01
C LEU A 144 -1.99 13.40 2.14
N PRO A 145 -2.48 13.74 3.34
CA PRO A 145 -3.25 14.96 3.52
C PRO A 145 -2.35 16.20 3.53
N ASP A 146 -2.89 17.31 3.04
CA ASP A 146 -2.23 18.63 2.94
C ASP A 146 -1.89 19.31 4.27
N THR A 147 -2.24 18.69 5.39
CA THR A 147 -2.01 19.31 6.69
C THR A 147 -0.50 19.39 6.95
N ALA A 148 -0.02 20.62 7.07
CA ALA A 148 1.29 20.97 7.63
C ALA A 148 1.37 20.51 9.10
N THR A 149 1.42 19.20 9.35
CA THR A 149 1.63 18.62 10.68
C THR A 149 3.11 18.38 10.98
N ALA A 150 4.00 19.13 10.34
CA ALA A 150 5.26 19.46 11.00
C ALA A 150 4.95 20.49 12.08
N ILE A 151 4.55 20.02 13.27
CA ILE A 151 4.51 20.88 14.46
C ILE A 151 5.96 21.27 14.74
N ALA A 152 6.32 22.49 14.36
CA ALA A 152 7.54 23.14 14.82
C ALA A 152 7.30 23.58 16.27
N GLU A 153 7.65 22.75 17.25
CA GLU A 153 7.84 23.27 18.60
C GLU A 153 9.09 24.16 18.57
N GLN A 154 8.91 25.44 18.88
CA GLN A 154 10.01 26.35 19.15
C GLN A 154 10.71 25.83 20.41
N PRO A 155 12.05 25.70 20.44
CA PRO A 155 12.73 25.33 21.68
C PRO A 155 12.37 26.36 22.75
N THR A 156 11.89 25.89 23.91
CA THR A 156 11.65 26.73 25.09
C THR A 156 13.01 27.20 25.64
N SER A 157 13.55 28.24 25.03
CA SER A 157 14.76 28.93 25.48
C SER A 157 14.69 30.37 24.99
N ASP A 158 14.93 31.33 25.90
CA ASP A 158 14.93 32.78 25.65
C ASP A 158 16.07 33.27 24.72
N ALA A 159 16.70 32.37 23.97
CA ALA A 159 17.74 32.72 23.01
C ALA A 159 17.10 33.11 21.67
N GLU A 160 17.34 34.34 21.22
CA GLU A 160 16.90 34.85 19.92
C GLU A 160 17.24 33.85 18.79
N PRO A 161 16.27 33.45 17.95
CA PRO A 161 16.51 32.49 16.88
C PRO A 161 17.43 33.12 15.84
N ARG A 162 18.69 32.64 15.78
CA ARG A 162 19.58 32.93 14.65
C ARG A 162 19.18 32.05 13.47
N GLY A 163 19.29 32.59 12.26
CA GLY A 163 18.70 32.10 11.00
C GLY A 163 18.97 30.65 10.55
N ASN A 164 19.67 29.84 11.34
CA ASN A 164 19.95 28.44 11.09
C ASN A 164 19.53 27.53 12.26
N THR A 165 18.56 27.90 13.09
CA THR A 165 18.11 27.06 14.22
C THR A 165 17.06 26.06 13.71
N PRO A 166 17.38 24.77 13.45
CA PRO A 166 16.40 23.81 12.96
C PRO A 166 15.56 23.37 14.17
N SER A 167 14.25 23.65 14.11
CA SER A 167 13.29 23.24 15.13
C SER A 167 12.67 21.91 14.71
N LEU A 168 12.82 20.89 15.57
CA LEU A 168 12.33 19.50 15.52
C LEU A 168 12.30 18.75 14.17
N ILE A 169 13.09 17.68 14.12
CA ILE A 169 13.08 16.63 13.10
C ILE A 169 11.80 15.81 13.29
N SER A 170 10.70 16.21 12.64
CA SER A 170 9.69 15.22 12.25
C SER A 170 10.31 14.41 11.12
N SER A 171 10.45 13.10 11.32
CA SER A 171 11.10 12.25 10.34
C SER A 171 10.29 12.12 9.04
N GLY A 172 9.01 12.52 9.01
CA GLY A 172 8.20 12.46 7.79
C GLY A 172 7.73 11.04 7.48
N PRO A 173 6.72 10.88 6.60
CA PRO A 173 6.33 9.56 6.12
C PRO A 173 7.52 8.87 5.49
N TYR A 174 7.72 7.60 5.82
CA TYR A 174 8.81 6.80 5.28
C TYR A 174 8.35 5.44 4.80
N VAL A 175 9.08 4.89 3.84
CA VAL A 175 8.97 3.49 3.44
C VAL A 175 10.05 2.70 4.17
N ASN A 176 9.68 1.59 4.79
CA ASN A 176 10.66 0.69 5.38
C ASN A 176 11.14 -0.29 4.30
N ILE A 177 12.43 -0.26 4.03
CA ILE A 177 13.06 -1.08 3.00
C ILE A 177 14.22 -1.78 3.66
N ALA A 178 13.95 -2.97 4.19
CA ALA A 178 14.93 -3.75 4.95
C ALA A 178 16.25 -3.92 4.19
N GLY A 179 17.36 -3.52 4.83
CA GLY A 179 18.69 -3.56 4.25
C GLY A 179 18.95 -2.54 3.14
N ALA A 180 18.10 -1.53 2.95
CA ALA A 180 18.37 -0.47 1.98
C ALA A 180 19.62 0.30 2.40
N THR A 181 20.63 0.26 1.56
CA THR A 181 21.90 0.99 1.77
C THR A 181 22.06 2.16 0.83
N GLU A 182 21.27 2.19 -0.25
CA GLU A 182 21.39 3.20 -1.30
C GLU A 182 20.01 3.59 -1.83
N LEU A 183 19.78 4.89 -1.99
CA LEU A 183 18.66 5.44 -2.74
C LEU A 183 19.21 6.19 -3.95
N VAL A 184 18.73 5.85 -5.14
CA VAL A 184 19.07 6.56 -6.38
C VAL A 184 17.84 7.16 -7.05
N ASP A 185 18.01 8.29 -7.74
CA ASP A 185 16.98 8.83 -8.63
C ASP A 185 16.95 8.11 -9.99
N ALA A 186 16.01 8.50 -10.85
CA ALA A 186 15.86 7.94 -12.20
C ALA A 186 17.08 8.11 -13.12
N SER A 187 17.97 9.06 -12.82
CA SER A 187 19.24 9.23 -13.53
C SER A 187 20.36 8.35 -13.00
N GLY A 188 20.12 7.65 -11.88
CA GLY A 188 21.11 6.86 -11.16
C GLY A 188 21.95 7.68 -10.18
N ARG A 189 21.60 8.94 -9.90
CA ARG A 189 22.29 9.76 -8.90
C ARG A 189 21.89 9.33 -7.50
N VAL A 190 22.88 9.10 -6.64
CA VAL A 190 22.65 8.78 -5.23
C VAL A 190 22.07 10.00 -4.50
N ILE A 191 21.05 9.75 -3.68
CA ILE A 191 20.44 10.75 -2.80
C ILE A 191 20.98 10.53 -1.38
N GLU A 192 21.87 11.43 -0.96
CA GLU A 192 22.50 11.36 0.37
C GLU A 192 21.51 11.66 1.49
N ASN A 193 21.72 11.03 2.66
CA ASN A 193 20.94 11.25 3.90
C ASN A 193 19.43 11.00 3.77
N ALA A 194 18.99 10.27 2.74
CA ALA A 194 17.59 9.87 2.58
C ALA A 194 17.24 8.55 3.29
N ILE A 195 18.26 7.81 3.75
CA ILE A 195 18.14 6.54 4.45
C ILE A 195 18.64 6.69 5.89
N GLU A 196 17.83 6.28 6.85
CA GLU A 196 18.20 6.13 8.27
C GLU A 196 17.57 4.84 8.80
N ASP A 197 18.37 3.91 9.35
CA ASP A 197 17.88 2.65 9.94
C ASP A 197 16.84 1.90 9.07
N ASP A 198 17.16 1.64 7.80
CA ASP A 198 16.30 1.00 6.78
C ASP A 198 15.04 1.81 6.36
N LYS A 199 14.94 3.08 6.77
CA LYS A 199 13.81 3.95 6.42
C LYS A 199 14.21 4.93 5.34
N VAL A 200 13.41 4.98 4.27
CA VAL A 200 13.51 6.01 3.22
C VAL A 200 12.48 7.10 3.48
N TYR A 201 12.94 8.30 3.82
CA TYR A 201 12.06 9.44 4.13
C TYR A 201 11.52 10.13 2.86
N LEU A 202 10.20 10.14 2.70
CA LEU A 202 9.50 10.65 1.50
C LEU A 202 9.27 12.17 1.53
N SER A 203 9.27 12.75 2.73
CA SER A 203 9.09 14.19 2.98
C SER A 203 10.16 15.04 2.29
N ASN A 204 11.40 14.55 2.25
CA ASN A 204 12.56 15.29 1.77
C ASN A 204 12.85 15.08 0.26
N LEU A 205 12.09 14.21 -0.42
CA LEU A 205 12.30 13.91 -1.84
C LEU A 205 11.45 14.83 -2.74
N PRO A 206 11.98 15.40 -3.83
CA PRO A 206 11.16 16.06 -4.84
C PRO A 206 10.28 15.06 -5.61
N THR A 207 9.36 15.55 -6.45
CA THR A 207 8.59 14.70 -7.38
C THR A 207 9.55 13.97 -8.31
N GLY A 208 9.34 12.67 -8.53
CA GLY A 208 10.25 11.85 -9.31
C GLY A 208 10.12 10.35 -9.07
N THR A 209 10.94 9.58 -9.78
CA THR A 209 11.09 8.14 -9.58
C THR A 209 12.42 7.85 -8.89
N TYR A 210 12.39 7.01 -7.87
CA TYR A 210 13.53 6.61 -7.06
C TYR A 210 13.58 5.09 -6.94
N PHE A 211 14.79 4.58 -6.72
CA PHE A 211 15.04 3.16 -6.54
C PHE A 211 15.87 2.98 -5.28
N ALA A 212 15.30 2.33 -4.27
CA ALA A 212 16.04 1.89 -3.11
C ALA A 212 16.62 0.51 -3.40
N ARG A 213 17.91 0.34 -3.09
CA ARG A 213 18.66 -0.88 -3.34
C ARG A 213 19.25 -1.39 -2.03
N ASN A 214 19.18 -2.70 -1.84
CA ASN A 214 19.98 -3.39 -0.81
C ASN A 214 21.17 -4.13 -1.46
N ALA A 215 22.12 -4.54 -0.62
CA ALA A 215 23.30 -5.31 -1.03
C ALA A 215 22.95 -6.63 -1.76
N ASP A 216 21.73 -7.15 -1.53
CA ASP A 216 21.22 -8.42 -2.05
C ASP A 216 20.37 -8.28 -3.33
N ARG A 217 20.41 -7.11 -4.00
CA ARG A 217 19.73 -6.80 -5.29
C ARG A 217 18.20 -6.69 -5.24
N THR A 218 17.58 -6.55 -4.07
CA THR A 218 16.19 -6.10 -3.99
C THR A 218 16.09 -4.64 -4.44
N VAL A 219 15.21 -4.36 -5.40
CA VAL A 219 14.93 -3.01 -5.90
C VAL A 219 13.50 -2.64 -5.53
N VAL A 220 13.33 -1.69 -4.62
CA VAL A 220 12.03 -1.08 -4.34
C VAL A 220 11.94 0.22 -5.13
N LYS A 221 10.94 0.31 -6.00
CA LYS A 221 10.67 1.51 -6.78
C LYS A 221 9.68 2.40 -6.03
N ILE A 222 10.06 3.66 -5.89
CA ILE A 222 9.26 4.70 -5.23
C ILE A 222 8.95 5.75 -6.28
N VAL A 223 7.68 6.07 -6.49
CA VAL A 223 7.26 7.13 -7.41
C VAL A 223 6.47 8.18 -6.63
N LYS A 224 7.02 9.39 -6.56
CA LYS A 224 6.33 10.57 -6.04
C LYS A 224 5.75 11.33 -7.22
N VAL A 225 4.42 11.45 -7.30
CA VAL A 225 3.68 12.07 -8.41
C VAL A 225 3.01 13.35 -7.93
N GLU A 226 3.12 14.45 -8.70
CA GLU A 226 2.44 15.74 -8.44
C GLU A 226 0.92 15.61 -8.30
#